data_AF-E4TYU3-F1
#
_entry.id   AF-E4TYU3-F1
#
_cell.length_a   1.000
_cell.length_b   1.000
_cell.length_c   1.000
_cell.angle_alpha   90.00
_cell.angle_beta   90.00
_cell.angle_gamma   90.00
#
_symmetry.space_group_name_H-M   'P 1'
#
loop_
_entity.id
_entity.type
_entity.pdbx_description
1 polymer ?
#
loop_
_entity_poly.entity_id
_entity_poly.type
_entity_poly.pdbx_seq_one_letter_code
_entity_poly.pdbx_strand_id
1 'polypeptide(L)'
;MLTIDHTVIPEGDAELGDNLLYYDYNIDHLLSLEAKGLSMEDEGYISAFRSFEGEVYENYIYEKLLRYAANEPQIKSFIIKGPHKHRTRAQSDALSVSWKGQIIYRARHKEIGEFDGLLFTDKELYFVEMTLVKSVSNLKKRLRKKRALLEVLFPRYQVKALLVLNEGATGTSELPSYASVWLTKPYSARHILERLSSDSPRAPMIRVESTKIAHAEELKIAAFKYYATLSWMLRSLRGKNPLDVDFFRRPATQRYHDIYTKVYVGYLSIDDFKILAPDLNWSGSNASRVVVAIEKDHSGGYFLTYFIRHSSKKLDNVIIGSGGSKVAKKDPFGITLTEMNHLDKVMDGSFVLSLEQHEEIEKLLSKLSH
;
A
#
# COMPACT_ATOMS: atom_id res chain seq x y z
N MET A 1 11.53 21.60 2.03
CA MET A 1 11.24 20.24 1.53
C MET A 1 12.59 19.66 1.16
N LEU A 2 12.89 18.42 1.54
CA LEU A 2 14.14 17.79 1.09
C LEU A 2 14.12 17.73 -0.43
N THR A 3 15.12 18.35 -1.06
CA THR A 3 15.34 18.26 -2.50
C THR A 3 16.43 17.23 -2.70
N ILE A 4 16.08 16.08 -3.26
CA ILE A 4 17.00 14.98 -3.52
C ILE A 4 17.00 14.74 -5.02
N ASP A 5 18.17 14.82 -5.64
CA ASP A 5 18.38 14.58 -7.06
C ASP A 5 19.77 13.96 -7.31
N HIS A 6 20.11 13.75 -8.59
CA HIS A 6 21.38 13.14 -9.00
C HIS A 6 22.62 13.98 -8.67
N THR A 7 22.47 15.29 -8.42
CA THR A 7 23.57 16.16 -7.98
C THR A 7 23.87 15.96 -6.49
N VAL A 8 22.86 15.52 -5.73
CA VAL A 8 22.95 15.24 -4.29
C VAL A 8 23.31 13.78 -4.03
N ILE A 9 22.82 12.85 -4.84
CA ILE A 9 23.08 11.41 -4.73
C ILE A 9 23.56 10.89 -6.10
N PRO A 10 24.86 10.54 -6.23
CA PRO A 10 25.43 10.08 -7.50
C PRO A 10 24.78 8.79 -8.03
N GLU A 11 24.85 8.60 -9.36
CA GLU A 11 24.37 7.41 -10.06
C GLU A 11 25.33 6.21 -9.94
N GLY A 12 24.84 5.01 -10.34
CA GLY A 12 25.60 3.76 -10.33
C GLY A 12 25.70 3.14 -8.94
N ASP A 13 26.09 1.87 -8.81
CA ASP A 13 26.13 1.15 -7.53
C ASP A 13 27.54 0.75 -7.09
N ALA A 14 28.57 1.23 -7.77
CA ALA A 14 29.96 0.84 -7.53
C ALA A 14 30.42 1.08 -6.07
N GLU A 15 30.00 2.19 -5.46
CA GLU A 15 30.37 2.53 -4.08
C GLU A 15 29.58 1.75 -3.02
N LEU A 16 28.59 0.96 -3.45
CA LEU A 16 27.86 0.05 -2.57
C LEU A 16 28.61 -1.27 -2.35
N GLY A 17 29.62 -1.57 -3.18
CA GLY A 17 30.32 -2.86 -3.15
C GLY A 17 29.33 -4.02 -3.29
N ASP A 18 29.52 -5.08 -2.50
CA ASP A 18 28.64 -6.25 -2.51
C ASP A 18 27.38 -6.10 -1.64
N ASN A 19 27.07 -4.90 -1.09
CA ASN A 19 25.91 -4.72 -0.20
C ASN A 19 24.59 -5.23 -0.79
N LEU A 20 24.36 -5.01 -2.08
CA LEU A 20 23.14 -5.46 -2.74
C LEU A 20 22.99 -6.99 -2.72
N LEU A 21 24.09 -7.74 -2.70
CA LEU A 21 24.08 -9.21 -2.65
C LEU A 21 23.62 -9.77 -1.28
N TYR A 22 23.53 -8.94 -0.24
CA TYR A 22 23.09 -9.36 1.10
C TYR A 22 21.57 -9.27 1.30
N TYR A 23 20.83 -8.73 0.32
CA TYR A 23 19.37 -8.74 0.34
C TYR A 23 18.83 -10.09 -0.12
N ASP A 24 17.63 -10.43 0.37
CA ASP A 24 16.98 -11.72 0.16
C ASP A 24 16.09 -11.65 -1.09
N TYR A 25 16.68 -11.93 -2.26
CA TYR A 25 15.97 -11.95 -3.55
C TYR A 25 15.51 -13.36 -3.89
N ASN A 26 14.28 -13.51 -4.36
CA ASN A 26 13.79 -14.79 -4.86
C ASN A 26 14.18 -14.98 -6.34
N ILE A 27 15.33 -15.62 -6.58
CA ILE A 27 15.83 -15.89 -7.93
C ILE A 27 15.57 -17.33 -8.41
N ASP A 28 15.07 -18.23 -7.56
CA ASP A 28 14.89 -19.65 -7.89
C ASP A 28 14.03 -19.85 -9.15
N HIS A 29 12.96 -19.05 -9.28
CA HIS A 29 12.12 -19.11 -10.46
C HIS A 29 12.87 -18.67 -11.72
N LEU A 30 13.65 -17.58 -11.65
CA LEU A 30 14.47 -17.11 -12.76
C LEU A 30 15.48 -18.17 -13.20
N LEU A 31 16.23 -18.73 -12.26
CA LEU A 31 17.20 -19.80 -12.53
C LEU A 31 16.54 -21.03 -13.16
N SER A 32 15.32 -21.38 -12.71
CA SER A 32 14.56 -22.48 -13.29
C SER A 32 14.13 -22.24 -14.75
N LEU A 33 13.95 -20.98 -15.15
CA LEU A 33 13.63 -20.60 -16.52
C LEU A 33 14.91 -20.63 -17.39
N GLU A 34 16.04 -20.14 -16.88
CA GLU A 34 17.34 -20.22 -17.58
C GLU A 34 17.76 -21.68 -17.82
N ALA A 35 17.58 -22.55 -16.83
CA ALA A 35 17.86 -23.98 -16.95
C ALA A 35 16.99 -24.68 -18.01
N LYS A 36 15.83 -24.10 -18.34
CA LYS A 36 14.94 -24.56 -19.42
C LYS A 36 15.28 -23.94 -20.77
N GLY A 37 16.33 -23.12 -20.85
CA GLY A 37 16.76 -22.43 -22.07
C GLY A 37 15.96 -21.17 -22.41
N LEU A 38 15.11 -20.66 -21.51
CA LEU A 38 14.43 -19.38 -21.72
C LEU A 38 15.40 -18.22 -21.48
N SER A 39 15.14 -17.11 -22.17
CA SER A 39 16.00 -15.93 -22.19
C SER A 39 15.19 -14.62 -22.14
N MET A 40 15.87 -13.47 -22.25
CA MET A 40 15.25 -12.14 -22.31
C MET A 40 14.33 -11.91 -23.54
N GLU A 41 14.19 -12.90 -24.42
CA GLU A 41 13.24 -12.89 -25.53
C GLU A 41 11.89 -13.54 -25.15
N ASP A 42 11.86 -14.31 -24.07
CA ASP A 42 10.68 -15.04 -23.63
C ASP A 42 9.85 -14.24 -22.62
N GLU A 43 8.54 -14.12 -22.86
CA GLU A 43 7.62 -13.33 -22.03
C GLU A 43 7.66 -13.73 -20.54
N GLY A 44 7.73 -15.05 -20.27
CA GLY A 44 7.81 -15.57 -18.90
C GLY A 44 9.08 -15.15 -18.17
N TYR A 45 10.22 -15.16 -18.86
CA TYR A 45 11.50 -14.72 -18.31
C TYR A 45 11.52 -13.20 -18.11
N ILE A 46 11.06 -12.43 -19.11
CA ILE A 46 10.96 -10.97 -19.02
C ILE A 46 10.16 -10.56 -17.79
N SER A 47 9.00 -11.19 -17.56
CA SER A 47 8.15 -10.90 -16.41
C SER A 47 8.86 -11.17 -15.08
N ALA A 48 9.49 -12.35 -14.95
CA ALA A 48 10.25 -12.70 -13.76
C ALA A 48 11.45 -11.76 -13.52
N PHE A 49 12.18 -11.42 -14.59
CA PHE A 49 13.36 -10.56 -14.50
C PHE A 49 12.98 -9.14 -14.11
N ARG A 50 11.88 -8.59 -14.65
CA ARG A 50 11.38 -7.27 -14.26
C ARG A 50 10.95 -7.21 -12.79
N SER A 51 10.39 -8.29 -12.25
CA SER A 51 10.08 -8.37 -10.82
C SER A 51 11.35 -8.30 -9.99
N PHE A 52 12.36 -9.11 -10.33
CA PHE A 52 13.68 -9.09 -9.67
C PHE A 52 14.37 -7.74 -9.79
N GLU A 53 14.41 -7.16 -10.99
CA GLU A 53 15.01 -5.84 -11.26
C GLU A 53 14.35 -4.74 -10.43
N GLY A 54 13.03 -4.80 -10.24
CA GLY A 54 12.30 -3.93 -9.33
C GLY A 54 12.79 -4.04 -7.88
N GLU A 55 12.91 -5.25 -7.35
CA GLU A 55 13.40 -5.47 -5.98
C GLU A 55 14.85 -5.00 -5.79
N VAL A 56 15.73 -5.27 -6.75
CA VAL A 56 17.13 -4.80 -6.70
C VAL A 56 17.18 -3.28 -6.80
N TYR A 57 16.40 -2.67 -7.69
CA TYR A 57 16.33 -1.22 -7.83
C TYR A 57 15.87 -0.55 -6.53
N GLU A 58 14.87 -1.11 -5.84
CA GLU A 58 14.44 -0.60 -4.54
C GLU A 58 15.58 -0.61 -3.52
N ASN A 59 16.33 -1.71 -3.44
CA ASN A 59 17.44 -1.85 -2.50
C ASN A 59 18.64 -0.97 -2.87
N TYR A 60 18.91 -0.81 -4.16
CA TYR A 60 19.90 0.13 -4.69
C TYR A 60 19.62 1.57 -4.23
N ILE A 61 18.42 2.06 -4.47
CA ILE A 61 18.01 3.41 -4.04
C ILE A 61 18.01 3.51 -2.51
N TYR A 62 17.59 2.46 -1.81
CA TYR A 62 17.60 2.42 -0.37
C TYR A 62 19.01 2.58 0.23
N GLU A 63 20.00 1.84 -0.28
CA GLU A 63 21.40 1.93 0.15
C GLU A 63 22.01 3.33 -0.07
N LYS A 64 21.63 3.95 -1.19
CA LYS A 64 22.00 5.33 -1.53
C LYS A 64 21.40 6.33 -0.54
N LEU A 65 20.10 6.22 -0.28
CA LEU A 65 19.40 7.08 0.68
C LEU A 65 19.93 6.91 2.10
N LEU A 66 20.30 5.69 2.51
CA LEU A 66 20.91 5.42 3.81
C LEU A 66 22.22 6.20 3.99
N ARG A 67 23.12 6.15 3.00
CA ARG A 67 24.40 6.88 3.01
C ARG A 67 24.19 8.39 2.98
N TYR A 68 23.24 8.87 2.16
CA TYR A 68 22.89 10.28 2.13
C TYR A 68 22.35 10.75 3.50
N ALA A 69 21.41 10.01 4.08
CA ALA A 69 20.77 10.34 5.35
C ALA A 69 21.76 10.42 6.52
N ALA A 70 22.78 9.56 6.53
CA ALA A 70 23.84 9.64 7.53
C ALA A 70 24.56 11.01 7.51
N ASN A 71 24.72 11.61 6.34
CA ASN A 71 25.48 12.83 6.13
C ASN A 71 24.62 14.11 6.10
N GLU A 72 23.35 14.04 5.71
CA GLU A 72 22.46 15.20 5.58
C GLU A 72 22.05 15.80 6.94
N PRO A 73 22.39 17.07 7.27
CA PRO A 73 22.09 17.67 8.57
C PRO A 73 20.59 17.81 8.90
N GLN A 74 19.74 17.96 7.89
CA GLN A 74 18.28 18.06 8.08
C GLN A 74 17.65 16.75 8.53
N ILE A 75 18.26 15.62 8.16
CA ILE A 75 17.76 14.29 8.53
C ILE A 75 18.23 13.97 9.95
N LYS A 76 17.26 13.67 10.82
CA LYS A 76 17.47 13.30 12.22
C LYS A 76 17.38 11.80 12.45
N SER A 77 16.56 11.12 11.65
CA SER A 77 16.46 9.67 11.72
C SER A 77 16.16 9.05 10.36
N PHE A 78 16.78 7.91 10.04
CA PHE A 78 16.50 7.07 8.89
C PHE A 78 16.29 5.64 9.34
N ILE A 79 15.20 5.02 8.89
CA ILE A 79 14.77 3.72 9.40
C ILE A 79 15.45 2.59 8.63
N ILE A 80 16.22 1.77 9.35
CA ILE A 80 16.95 0.65 8.75
C ILE A 80 16.07 -0.57 8.45
N LYS A 81 16.33 -1.19 7.29
CA LYS A 81 15.65 -2.37 6.75
C LYS A 81 16.64 -3.34 6.11
N GLY A 82 16.17 -4.53 5.72
CA GLY A 82 16.99 -5.54 5.05
C GLY A 82 18.19 -6.02 5.88
N PRO A 83 19.37 -6.22 5.27
CA PRO A 83 20.55 -6.78 5.93
C PRO A 83 21.19 -5.83 6.96
N HIS A 84 20.78 -4.56 6.99
CA HIS A 84 21.23 -3.58 7.99
C HIS A 84 20.69 -3.84 9.39
N LYS A 85 19.70 -4.72 9.53
CA LYS A 85 18.97 -4.94 10.78
C LYS A 85 18.85 -6.42 11.13
N HIS A 86 18.91 -6.74 12.42
CA HIS A 86 18.55 -8.06 12.91
C HIS A 86 17.04 -8.30 12.77
N ARG A 87 16.66 -9.47 12.24
CA ARG A 87 15.26 -9.87 12.08
C ARG A 87 14.56 -9.84 13.45
N THR A 88 13.49 -9.05 13.57
CA THR A 88 12.69 -8.93 14.80
C THR A 88 11.40 -9.74 14.66
N ARG A 89 10.80 -10.11 15.80
CA ARG A 89 9.46 -10.74 15.79
C ARG A 89 8.42 -9.70 15.41
N ALA A 90 7.46 -10.10 14.58
CA ALA A 90 6.35 -9.26 14.19
C ALA A 90 5.57 -8.77 15.44
N GLN A 91 5.37 -7.45 15.52
CA GLN A 91 4.56 -6.83 16.57
C GLN A 91 3.22 -6.36 16.00
N SER A 92 2.15 -6.59 16.74
CA SER A 92 0.81 -6.11 16.42
C SER A 92 0.69 -4.62 16.72
N ASP A 93 -0.01 -3.89 15.87
CA ASP A 93 -0.30 -2.45 16.02
C ASP A 93 0.98 -1.59 16.13
N ALA A 94 2.04 -2.00 15.42
CA ALA A 94 3.36 -1.39 15.45
C ALA A 94 4.03 -1.38 14.07
N LEU A 95 5.00 -0.48 13.90
CA LEU A 95 5.96 -0.55 12.80
C LEU A 95 7.02 -1.60 13.10
N SER A 96 7.34 -2.40 12.11
CA SER A 96 8.39 -3.42 12.20
C SER A 96 9.00 -3.65 10.82
N VAL A 97 10.10 -4.40 10.77
CA VAL A 97 10.64 -4.88 9.49
C VAL A 97 10.16 -6.32 9.27
N SER A 98 9.60 -6.57 8.09
CA SER A 98 9.07 -7.88 7.68
C SER A 98 10.20 -8.90 7.52
N TRP A 99 9.85 -10.18 7.37
CA TRP A 99 10.82 -11.23 7.05
C TRP A 99 11.51 -10.98 5.69
N LYS A 100 10.82 -10.29 4.76
CA LYS A 100 11.36 -9.82 3.47
C LYS A 100 12.21 -8.55 3.59
N GLY A 101 12.45 -8.05 4.80
CA GLY A 101 13.23 -6.84 5.00
C GLY A 101 12.49 -5.53 4.69
N GLN A 102 11.16 -5.52 4.53
CA GLN A 102 10.38 -4.32 4.24
C GLN A 102 9.84 -3.64 5.50
N ILE A 103 9.74 -2.30 5.52
CA ILE A 103 9.16 -1.57 6.66
C ILE A 103 7.64 -1.64 6.55
N ILE A 104 6.98 -2.17 7.57
CA ILE A 104 5.54 -2.44 7.52
C ILE A 104 4.84 -2.06 8.81
N TYR A 105 3.58 -1.66 8.69
CA TYR A 105 2.66 -1.50 9.80
C TYR A 105 1.62 -2.61 9.78
N ARG A 106 1.45 -3.30 10.91
CA ARG A 106 0.45 -4.35 11.08
C ARG A 106 -0.68 -3.90 11.99
N ALA A 107 -1.92 -4.13 11.57
CA ALA A 107 -3.07 -4.14 12.47
C ALA A 107 -3.39 -5.59 12.82
N ARG A 108 -3.28 -5.97 14.09
CA ARG A 108 -3.23 -7.40 14.50
C ARG A 108 -2.13 -8.16 13.74
N HIS A 109 -2.51 -9.14 12.94
CA HIS A 109 -1.62 -9.99 12.15
C HIS A 109 -1.64 -9.67 10.65
N LYS A 110 -2.28 -8.57 10.24
CA LYS A 110 -2.41 -8.17 8.84
C LYS A 110 -1.62 -6.91 8.55
N GLU A 111 -0.84 -6.97 7.48
CA GLU A 111 -0.11 -5.82 6.94
C GLU A 111 -1.11 -4.87 6.28
N ILE A 112 -1.13 -3.62 6.74
CA ILE A 112 -2.03 -2.60 6.18
C ILE A 112 -1.27 -1.42 5.55
N GLY A 113 0.04 -1.31 5.82
CA GLY A 113 0.94 -0.36 5.20
C GLY A 113 2.34 -0.94 5.05
N GLU A 114 2.99 -0.59 3.95
CA GLU A 114 4.35 -0.99 3.59
C GLU A 114 5.08 0.24 3.05
N PHE A 115 6.35 0.41 3.38
CA PHE A 115 7.14 1.59 3.07
C PHE A 115 8.55 1.19 2.62
N ASP A 116 8.99 1.75 1.49
CA ASP A 116 10.26 1.39 0.87
C ASP A 116 11.42 2.05 1.65
N GLY A 117 11.14 3.19 2.29
CA GLY A 117 12.00 3.89 3.24
C GLY A 117 11.20 4.86 4.09
N LEU A 118 11.70 5.17 5.29
CA LEU A 118 11.16 6.21 6.17
C LEU A 118 12.32 7.06 6.69
N LEU A 119 12.15 8.38 6.66
CA LEU A 119 13.10 9.34 7.21
C LEU A 119 12.37 10.45 7.96
N PHE A 120 13.03 11.02 8.95
CA PHE A 120 12.50 12.03 9.85
C PHE A 120 13.43 13.23 9.89
N THR A 121 12.84 14.42 9.81
CA THR A 121 13.47 15.69 10.19
C THR A 121 12.89 16.16 11.52
N ASP A 122 13.16 17.39 11.95
CA ASP A 122 12.60 17.92 13.19
C ASP A 122 11.06 18.05 13.16
N LYS A 123 10.47 18.24 11.97
CA LYS A 123 9.03 18.52 11.81
C LYS A 123 8.34 17.70 10.74
N GLU A 124 9.09 16.97 9.92
CA GLU A 124 8.56 16.28 8.75
C GLU A 124 8.94 14.80 8.80
N LEU A 125 8.03 13.96 8.31
CA LEU A 125 8.25 12.54 8.09
C LEU A 125 8.11 12.31 6.59
N TYR A 126 9.15 11.82 5.94
CA TYR A 126 9.07 11.42 4.54
C TYR A 126 8.99 9.90 4.45
N PHE A 127 7.98 9.42 3.73
CA PHE A 127 7.98 8.04 3.24
C PHE A 127 8.46 8.01 1.80
N VAL A 128 9.26 6.99 1.50
CA VAL A 128 9.82 6.78 0.17
C VAL A 128 8.93 5.80 -0.59
N GLU A 129 8.67 6.13 -1.84
CA GLU A 129 7.96 5.29 -2.80
C GLU A 129 8.79 5.20 -4.07
N MET A 130 9.19 3.99 -4.43
CA MET A 130 10.02 3.73 -5.59
C MET A 130 9.18 3.00 -6.64
N THR A 131 9.30 3.39 -7.91
CA THR A 131 8.63 2.64 -8.97
C THR A 131 9.35 2.73 -10.30
N LEU A 132 9.38 1.60 -11.02
CA LEU A 132 9.86 1.50 -12.39
C LEU A 132 8.76 1.80 -13.42
N VAL A 133 7.51 2.01 -12.99
CA VAL A 133 6.39 2.24 -13.92
C VAL A 133 6.46 3.63 -14.55
N LYS A 134 6.12 3.70 -15.84
CA LYS A 134 6.17 4.96 -16.59
C LYS A 134 5.03 5.93 -16.27
N SER A 135 3.91 5.48 -15.71
CA SER A 135 2.75 6.34 -15.40
C SER A 135 2.43 6.32 -13.91
N VAL A 136 2.40 7.51 -13.29
CA VAL A 136 2.16 7.66 -11.84
C VAL A 136 0.70 7.90 -11.47
N SER A 137 -0.24 7.84 -12.43
CA SER A 137 -1.66 8.12 -12.18
C SER A 137 -2.27 7.21 -11.11
N ASN A 138 -1.91 5.92 -11.15
CA ASN A 138 -2.37 4.90 -10.19
C ASN A 138 -1.68 5.02 -8.81
N LEU A 139 -0.59 5.79 -8.71
CA LEU A 139 0.16 5.94 -7.47
C LEU A 139 -0.60 6.79 -6.45
N LYS A 140 -1.45 7.73 -6.91
CA LYS A 140 -2.16 8.69 -6.04
C LYS A 140 -2.95 8.02 -4.91
N LYS A 141 -3.66 6.91 -5.19
CA LYS A 141 -4.42 6.15 -4.17
C LYS A 141 -3.47 5.52 -3.14
N ARG A 142 -2.33 4.98 -3.58
CA ARG A 142 -1.30 4.39 -2.69
C ARG A 142 -0.66 5.46 -1.81
N LEU A 143 -0.27 6.61 -2.37
CA LEU A 143 0.29 7.73 -1.61
C LEU A 143 -0.67 8.27 -0.57
N ARG A 144 -1.95 8.46 -0.95
CA ARG A 144 -3.00 8.94 -0.05
C ARG A 144 -3.17 8.02 1.16
N LYS A 145 -3.23 6.70 0.91
CA LYS A 145 -3.30 5.68 1.97
C LYS A 145 -2.08 5.71 2.89
N LYS A 146 -0.86 5.67 2.33
CA LYS A 146 0.40 5.68 3.10
C LYS A 146 0.50 6.94 3.95
N ARG A 147 0.22 8.10 3.35
CA ARG A 147 0.20 9.40 4.05
C ARG A 147 -0.80 9.39 5.19
N ALA A 148 -2.05 9.01 4.94
CA ALA A 148 -3.11 9.04 5.95
C ALA A 148 -2.78 8.14 7.15
N LEU A 149 -2.20 6.96 6.91
CA LEU A 149 -1.74 6.06 7.97
C LEU A 149 -0.65 6.72 8.82
N LEU A 150 0.38 7.27 8.18
CA LEU A 150 1.49 7.92 8.89
C LEU A 150 1.04 9.17 9.64
N GLU A 151 0.07 9.94 9.12
CA GLU A 151 -0.50 11.09 9.82
C GLU A 151 -1.29 10.70 11.08
N VAL A 152 -1.81 9.48 11.15
CA VAL A 152 -2.42 8.92 12.36
C VAL A 152 -1.36 8.45 13.35
N LEU A 153 -0.33 7.75 12.86
CA LEU A 153 0.75 7.19 13.69
C LEU A 153 1.69 8.27 14.25
N PHE A 154 1.90 9.36 13.51
CA PHE A 154 2.87 10.41 13.82
C PHE A 154 2.21 11.80 13.74
N PRO A 155 1.23 12.11 14.61
CA PRO A 155 0.41 13.31 14.49
C PRO A 155 1.18 14.63 14.65
N ARG A 156 2.42 14.58 15.15
CA ARG A 156 3.29 15.75 15.31
C ARG A 156 4.11 16.10 14.06
N TYR A 157 4.14 15.20 13.07
CA TYR A 157 4.95 15.38 11.87
C TYR A 157 4.06 15.77 10.68
N GLN A 158 4.59 16.66 9.83
CA GLN A 158 4.04 16.84 8.49
C GLN A 158 4.51 15.68 7.62
N VAL A 159 3.58 14.84 7.18
CA VAL A 159 3.90 13.68 6.34
C VAL A 159 4.06 14.10 4.87
N LYS A 160 5.19 13.74 4.28
CA LYS A 160 5.57 14.00 2.90
C LYS A 160 5.96 12.71 2.19
N ALA A 161 5.95 12.72 0.86
CA ALA A 161 6.41 11.61 0.04
C ALA A 161 7.67 12.01 -0.73
N LEU A 162 8.65 11.11 -0.77
CA LEU A 162 9.75 11.16 -1.72
C LEU A 162 9.50 10.05 -2.76
N LEU A 163 9.21 10.45 -3.99
CA LEU A 163 8.98 9.52 -5.09
C LEU A 163 10.29 9.38 -5.87
N VAL A 164 10.75 8.15 -6.05
CA VAL A 164 11.92 7.85 -6.88
C VAL A 164 11.43 7.21 -8.16
N LEU A 165 11.58 7.92 -9.27
CA LEU A 165 11.01 7.58 -10.57
C LEU A 165 12.12 7.54 -11.63
N ASN A 166 11.98 6.67 -12.63
CA ASN A 166 12.88 6.72 -13.77
C ASN A 166 12.57 7.92 -14.68
N GLU A 167 13.61 8.44 -15.33
CA GLU A 167 13.47 9.40 -16.43
C GLU A 167 12.46 8.90 -17.48
N GLY A 168 11.64 9.83 -17.98
CA GLY A 168 10.53 9.51 -18.89
C GLY A 168 9.23 9.10 -18.21
N ALA A 169 9.15 9.11 -16.87
CA ALA A 169 7.88 8.98 -16.15
C ALA A 169 6.93 10.15 -16.49
N THR A 170 5.68 9.83 -16.82
CA THR A 170 4.61 10.79 -17.17
C THR A 170 3.60 10.95 -16.04
N GLY A 171 2.89 12.08 -16.03
CA GLY A 171 1.87 12.40 -15.01
C GLY A 171 2.44 12.95 -13.70
N THR A 172 3.73 13.30 -13.65
CA THR A 172 4.38 13.89 -12.48
C THR A 172 3.82 15.27 -12.10
N SER A 173 3.30 16.02 -13.07
CA SER A 173 2.62 17.31 -12.86
C SER A 173 1.33 17.19 -12.05
N GLU A 174 0.71 16.01 -12.02
CA GLU A 174 -0.54 15.77 -11.28
C GLU A 174 -0.32 15.17 -9.90
N LEU A 175 0.94 15.11 -9.44
CA LEU A 175 1.27 14.59 -8.13
C LEU A 175 0.78 15.53 -7.02
N PRO A 176 0.37 14.99 -5.86
CA PRO A 176 -0.03 15.82 -4.75
C PRO A 176 1.11 16.73 -4.24
N SER A 177 0.78 17.91 -3.73
CA SER A 177 1.75 18.90 -3.23
C SER A 177 2.66 18.44 -2.08
N TYR A 178 2.33 17.31 -1.44
CA TYR A 178 3.16 16.70 -0.40
C TYR A 178 4.20 15.73 -0.97
N ALA A 179 4.20 15.47 -2.27
CA ALA A 179 5.14 14.61 -2.96
C ALA A 179 6.25 15.42 -3.62
N SER A 180 7.49 14.96 -3.42
CA SER A 180 8.68 15.40 -4.12
C SER A 180 9.16 14.27 -5.03
N VAL A 181 9.84 14.61 -6.13
CA VAL A 181 10.29 13.64 -7.13
C VAL A 181 11.81 13.70 -7.25
N TRP A 182 12.44 12.53 -7.15
CA TRP A 182 13.81 12.28 -7.57
C TRP A 182 13.78 11.45 -8.84
N LEU A 183 14.20 12.05 -9.97
CA LEU A 183 14.36 11.34 -11.22
C LEU A 183 15.72 10.65 -11.29
N THR A 184 15.71 9.38 -11.67
CA THR A 184 16.90 8.52 -11.83
C THR A 184 16.98 7.99 -13.25
N LYS A 185 18.17 7.63 -13.71
CA LYS A 185 18.31 6.86 -14.94
C LYS A 185 17.79 5.43 -14.76
N PRO A 186 17.33 4.77 -15.84
CA PRO A 186 17.04 3.35 -15.81
C PRO A 186 18.22 2.54 -15.27
N TYR A 187 17.94 1.71 -14.26
CA TYR A 187 18.90 0.79 -13.66
C TYR A 187 18.71 -0.61 -14.23
N SER A 188 19.80 -1.32 -14.53
CA SER A 188 19.75 -2.74 -14.91
C SER A 188 20.35 -3.58 -13.79
N ALA A 189 19.62 -4.60 -13.35
CA ALA A 189 20.05 -5.50 -12.28
C ALA A 189 20.80 -6.75 -12.77
N ARG A 190 21.19 -6.80 -14.05
CA ARG A 190 21.75 -8.02 -14.67
C ARG A 190 23.04 -8.48 -14.00
N HIS A 191 23.95 -7.56 -13.69
CA HIS A 191 25.21 -7.88 -12.99
C HIS A 191 24.96 -8.41 -11.57
N ILE A 192 23.88 -7.96 -10.91
CA ILE A 192 23.48 -8.48 -9.60
C ILE A 192 22.97 -9.92 -9.72
N LEU A 193 22.15 -10.23 -10.73
CA LEU A 193 21.71 -11.60 -11.00
C LEU A 193 22.92 -12.51 -11.26
N GLU A 194 23.81 -12.11 -12.17
CA GLU A 194 25.03 -12.85 -12.50
C GLU A 194 25.90 -13.13 -11.26
N ARG A 195 26.03 -12.16 -10.36
CA ARG A 195 26.76 -12.33 -9.09
C ARG A 195 26.05 -13.28 -8.12
N LEU A 196 24.73 -13.17 -7.97
CA LEU A 196 23.94 -14.03 -7.08
C LEU A 196 23.90 -15.49 -7.55
N SER A 197 23.91 -15.72 -8.87
CA SER A 197 23.94 -17.05 -9.49
C SER A 197 25.32 -17.71 -9.46
N SER A 198 26.37 -16.99 -9.06
CA SER A 198 27.74 -17.49 -9.00
C SER A 198 28.13 -17.96 -7.60
N ASP A 199 29.02 -18.94 -7.50
CA ASP A 199 29.65 -19.37 -6.24
C ASP A 199 30.76 -18.42 -5.75
N SER A 200 30.88 -17.23 -6.36
CA SER A 200 31.93 -16.28 -6.01
C SER A 200 31.76 -15.78 -4.57
N PRO A 201 32.84 -15.69 -3.78
CA PRO A 201 32.75 -15.13 -2.44
C PRO A 201 32.31 -13.67 -2.50
N ARG A 202 31.46 -13.29 -1.52
CA ARG A 202 30.98 -11.92 -1.33
C ARG A 202 31.96 -11.14 -0.47
N ALA A 203 32.29 -9.92 -0.86
CA ALA A 203 33.02 -8.99 -0.02
C ALA A 203 32.18 -8.62 1.22
N PRO A 204 32.79 -8.39 2.39
CA PRO A 204 32.06 -8.03 3.60
C PRO A 204 31.12 -6.83 3.40
N MET A 205 29.94 -6.91 4.00
CA MET A 205 28.94 -5.85 3.95
C MET A 205 29.48 -4.54 4.56
N ILE A 206 29.40 -3.46 3.79
CA ILE A 206 29.76 -2.11 4.22
C ILE A 206 28.62 -1.55 5.07
N ARG A 207 28.86 -1.42 6.38
CA ARG A 207 27.89 -0.87 7.34
C ARG A 207 27.99 0.66 7.38
N VAL A 208 26.84 1.31 7.48
CA VAL A 208 26.78 2.76 7.71
C VAL A 208 26.66 3.00 9.21
N GLU A 209 27.66 3.64 9.81
CA GLU A 209 27.67 4.00 11.23
C GLU A 209 27.23 5.45 11.41
N SER A 210 26.06 5.66 12.01
CA SER A 210 25.53 7.00 12.27
C SER A 210 24.51 6.96 13.40
N THR A 211 24.51 7.98 14.27
CA THR A 211 23.49 8.15 15.31
C THR A 211 22.11 8.49 14.74
N LYS A 212 22.01 8.78 13.43
CA LYS A 212 20.74 9.01 12.72
C LYS A 212 20.07 7.71 12.28
N ILE A 213 20.77 6.58 12.34
CA ILE A 213 20.19 5.29 11.93
C ILE A 213 19.36 4.74 13.09
N ALA A 214 18.09 4.42 12.83
CA ALA A 214 17.17 3.93 13.85
C ALA A 214 16.40 2.69 13.42
N HIS A 215 15.97 1.89 14.40
CA HIS A 215 15.17 0.70 14.14
C HIS A 215 13.67 1.03 14.18
N ALA A 216 12.90 0.39 13.29
CA ALA A 216 11.45 0.60 13.21
C ALA A 216 10.70 0.34 14.54
N GLU A 217 11.17 -0.59 15.37
CA GLU A 217 10.56 -0.94 16.67
C GLU A 217 10.82 0.13 17.75
N GLU A 218 11.83 0.98 17.58
CA GLU A 218 12.16 2.05 18.52
C GLU A 218 11.26 3.28 18.31
N LEU A 219 10.52 3.30 17.21
CA LEU A 219 9.62 4.41 16.87
C LEU A 219 8.42 4.43 17.81
N LYS A 220 8.30 5.54 18.54
CA LYS A 220 7.11 5.85 19.32
C LYS A 220 6.00 6.35 18.40
N ILE A 221 4.97 5.52 18.24
CA ILE A 221 3.77 5.83 17.46
C ILE A 221 2.57 6.12 18.35
N ALA A 222 1.64 6.93 17.84
CA ALA A 222 0.31 7.05 18.41
C ALA A 222 -0.48 5.75 18.21
N ALA A 223 -1.31 5.40 19.19
CA ALA A 223 -2.11 4.18 19.13
C ALA A 223 -3.18 4.28 18.04
N PHE A 224 -3.19 3.33 17.11
CA PHE A 224 -4.24 3.22 16.09
C PHE A 224 -5.01 1.90 16.23
N LYS A 225 -6.22 1.99 16.81
CA LYS A 225 -7.10 0.83 17.05
C LYS A 225 -7.96 0.52 15.83
N TYR A 226 -7.33 0.01 14.77
CA TYR A 226 -7.94 -0.27 13.45
C TYR A 226 -9.40 -0.75 13.51
N TYR A 227 -9.67 -1.92 14.10
CA TYR A 227 -11.02 -2.49 14.10
C TYR A 227 -12.03 -1.71 14.96
N ALA A 228 -11.57 -1.04 16.04
CA ALA A 228 -12.44 -0.18 16.84
C ALA A 228 -12.82 1.07 16.05
N THR A 229 -11.87 1.67 15.34
CA THR A 229 -12.11 2.80 14.43
C THR A 229 -13.05 2.40 13.29
N LEU A 230 -12.88 1.20 12.70
CA LEU A 230 -13.77 0.68 11.67
C LEU A 230 -15.23 0.59 12.16
N SER A 231 -15.45 0.03 13.35
CA SER A 231 -16.78 -0.03 13.98
C SER A 231 -17.35 1.36 14.29
N TRP A 232 -16.53 2.27 14.79
CA TRP A 232 -16.92 3.65 15.07
C TRP A 232 -17.36 4.38 13.80
N MET A 233 -16.61 4.25 12.70
CA MET A 233 -16.96 4.86 11.42
C MET A 233 -18.30 4.33 10.91
N LEU A 234 -18.48 3.01 10.87
CA LEU A 234 -19.71 2.38 10.41
C LEU A 234 -20.93 2.88 11.21
N ARG A 235 -20.86 2.87 12.54
CA ARG A 235 -21.96 3.31 13.42
C ARG A 235 -22.25 4.80 13.27
N SER A 236 -21.21 5.62 13.22
CA SER A 236 -21.37 7.08 13.12
C SER A 236 -21.96 7.49 11.78
N LEU A 237 -21.56 6.83 10.68
CA LEU A 237 -22.14 7.08 9.37
C LEU A 237 -23.62 6.71 9.29
N ARG A 238 -24.03 5.68 10.01
CA ARG A 238 -25.42 5.25 10.13
C ARG A 238 -26.17 5.95 11.27
N GLY A 239 -25.61 7.02 11.83
CA GLY A 239 -26.28 7.86 12.82
C GLY A 239 -27.43 8.71 12.25
N LYS A 240 -27.49 8.90 10.94
CA LYS A 240 -28.59 9.56 10.22
C LYS A 240 -29.05 8.71 9.03
N ASN A 241 -30.31 8.88 8.63
CA ASN A 241 -30.88 8.17 7.49
C ASN A 241 -30.71 8.98 6.18
N PRO A 242 -30.21 8.39 5.08
CA PRO A 242 -29.56 7.08 4.99
C PRO A 242 -28.08 7.11 5.40
N LEU A 243 -27.47 8.30 5.47
CA LEU A 243 -26.07 8.50 5.83
C LEU A 243 -25.85 9.86 6.50
N ASP A 244 -25.02 9.94 7.53
CA ASP A 244 -24.55 11.21 8.10
C ASP A 244 -23.43 11.82 7.24
N VAL A 245 -23.81 12.63 6.26
CA VAL A 245 -22.90 13.29 5.31
C VAL A 245 -21.95 14.27 6.00
N ASP A 246 -22.40 14.96 7.05
CA ASP A 246 -21.57 15.89 7.81
C ASP A 246 -20.44 15.14 8.50
N PHE A 247 -20.75 13.99 9.11
CA PHE A 247 -19.75 13.09 9.66
C PHE A 247 -18.79 12.57 8.59
N PHE A 248 -19.31 12.13 7.45
CA PHE A 248 -18.52 11.60 6.34
C PHE A 248 -17.49 12.62 5.85
N ARG A 249 -17.88 13.90 5.71
CA ARG A 249 -17.01 14.97 5.20
C ARG A 249 -15.95 15.46 6.19
N ARG A 250 -15.99 15.07 7.46
CA ARG A 250 -14.99 15.52 8.44
C ARG A 250 -13.57 15.12 8.00
N PRO A 251 -12.57 15.99 8.13
CA PRO A 251 -11.18 15.66 7.78
C PRO A 251 -10.65 14.39 8.45
N ALA A 252 -11.01 14.17 9.73
CA ALA A 252 -10.64 12.96 10.45
C ALA A 252 -11.27 11.69 9.83
N THR A 253 -12.55 11.76 9.46
CA THR A 253 -13.26 10.64 8.81
C THR A 253 -12.67 10.35 7.43
N GLN A 254 -12.35 11.39 6.65
CA GLN A 254 -11.71 11.23 5.34
C GLN A 254 -10.31 10.64 5.43
N ARG A 255 -9.53 11.03 6.45
CA ARG A 255 -8.23 10.40 6.72
C ARG A 255 -8.36 8.90 6.98
N TYR A 256 -9.34 8.50 7.77
CA TYR A 256 -9.58 7.07 7.99
C TYR A 256 -10.09 6.36 6.73
N HIS A 257 -10.98 6.98 5.96
CA HIS A 257 -11.38 6.46 4.65
C HIS A 257 -10.17 6.20 3.76
N ASP A 258 -9.20 7.11 3.71
CA ASP A 258 -7.98 6.94 2.94
C ASP A 258 -7.14 5.74 3.40
N ILE A 259 -7.10 5.46 4.71
CA ILE A 259 -6.42 4.28 5.28
C ILE A 259 -7.14 2.98 4.88
N TYR A 260 -8.46 2.90 5.06
CA TYR A 260 -9.24 1.69 4.76
C TYR A 260 -9.46 1.46 3.26
N THR A 261 -9.26 2.51 2.47
CA THR A 261 -9.58 2.67 1.04
C THR A 261 -11.06 2.50 0.68
N LYS A 262 -11.90 2.21 1.68
CA LYS A 262 -13.33 1.99 1.60
C LYS A 262 -13.98 2.25 2.95
N VAL A 263 -15.26 2.58 2.97
CA VAL A 263 -16.02 2.74 4.21
C VAL A 263 -17.33 2.01 4.12
N TYR A 264 -17.57 1.10 5.04
CA TYR A 264 -18.78 0.29 5.09
C TYR A 264 -19.97 1.11 5.58
N VAL A 265 -21.12 0.94 4.93
CA VAL A 265 -22.34 1.70 5.24
C VAL A 265 -23.52 0.82 5.63
N GLY A 266 -23.50 -0.47 5.31
CA GLY A 266 -24.58 -1.38 5.66
C GLY A 266 -24.54 -2.63 4.80
N TYR A 267 -25.67 -3.32 4.70
CA TYR A 267 -25.82 -4.46 3.81
C TYR A 267 -27.22 -4.54 3.19
N LEU A 268 -27.29 -5.16 2.03
CA LEU A 268 -28.53 -5.51 1.34
C LEU A 268 -28.85 -6.99 1.53
N SER A 269 -30.13 -7.33 1.40
CA SER A 269 -30.54 -8.72 1.20
C SER A 269 -30.01 -9.22 -0.15
N ILE A 270 -29.89 -10.55 -0.29
CA ILE A 270 -29.49 -11.14 -1.57
C ILE A 270 -30.50 -10.83 -2.67
N ASP A 271 -31.79 -10.83 -2.34
CA ASP A 271 -32.85 -10.63 -3.34
C ASP A 271 -32.91 -9.18 -3.80
N ASP A 272 -32.74 -8.20 -2.90
CA ASP A 272 -32.58 -6.79 -3.29
C ASP A 272 -31.35 -6.60 -4.18
N PHE A 273 -30.23 -7.24 -3.83
CA PHE A 273 -29.02 -7.08 -4.61
C PHE A 273 -29.09 -7.75 -6.00
N LYS A 274 -29.86 -8.83 -6.16
CA LYS A 274 -30.15 -9.42 -7.49
C LYS A 274 -30.90 -8.47 -8.41
N ILE A 275 -31.71 -7.56 -7.87
CA ILE A 275 -32.37 -6.52 -8.66
C ILE A 275 -31.34 -5.53 -9.21
N LEU A 276 -30.35 -5.16 -8.38
CA LEU A 276 -29.28 -4.22 -8.77
C LEU A 276 -28.26 -4.83 -9.73
N ALA A 277 -27.97 -6.13 -9.58
CA ALA A 277 -26.94 -6.85 -10.35
C ALA A 277 -27.49 -8.18 -10.89
N PRO A 278 -28.46 -8.14 -11.83
CA PRO A 278 -29.14 -9.33 -12.33
C PRO A 278 -28.24 -10.24 -13.19
N ASP A 279 -27.12 -9.72 -13.69
CA ASP A 279 -26.15 -10.41 -14.53
C ASP A 279 -25.17 -11.30 -13.75
N LEU A 280 -25.15 -11.20 -12.42
CA LEU A 280 -24.25 -12.00 -11.59
C LEU A 280 -24.69 -13.46 -11.50
N ASN A 281 -23.72 -14.36 -11.59
CA ASN A 281 -23.95 -15.79 -11.36
C ASN A 281 -23.94 -16.12 -9.86
N TRP A 282 -25.08 -16.56 -9.35
CA TRP A 282 -25.28 -16.95 -7.95
C TRP A 282 -25.12 -18.47 -7.70
N SER A 283 -24.87 -19.25 -8.74
CA SER A 283 -24.79 -20.71 -8.64
C SER A 283 -23.73 -21.14 -7.62
N GLY A 284 -24.14 -21.98 -6.67
CA GLY A 284 -23.28 -22.48 -5.58
C GLY A 284 -22.89 -21.43 -4.53
N SER A 285 -23.51 -20.24 -4.53
CA SER A 285 -23.31 -19.23 -3.50
C SER A 285 -24.09 -19.57 -2.23
N ASN A 286 -23.44 -19.50 -1.06
CA ASN A 286 -24.10 -19.56 0.24
C ASN A 286 -24.20 -18.18 0.93
N ALA A 287 -24.01 -17.09 0.17
CA ALA A 287 -24.03 -15.74 0.69
C ALA A 287 -25.40 -15.44 1.32
N SER A 288 -25.40 -14.89 2.53
CA SER A 288 -26.63 -14.50 3.25
C SER A 288 -26.99 -13.03 3.10
N ARG A 289 -26.03 -12.18 2.70
CA ARG A 289 -26.19 -10.75 2.49
C ARG A 289 -25.07 -10.20 1.62
N VAL A 290 -25.26 -8.97 1.14
CA VAL A 290 -24.24 -8.23 0.39
C VAL A 290 -23.84 -6.98 1.17
N VAL A 291 -22.57 -6.90 1.60
CA VAL A 291 -22.08 -5.73 2.35
C VAL A 291 -21.79 -4.59 1.39
N VAL A 292 -22.33 -3.41 1.68
CA VAL A 292 -22.19 -2.19 0.87
C VAL A 292 -21.10 -1.30 1.49
N ALA A 293 -20.21 -0.81 0.65
CA ALA A 293 -19.17 0.14 1.03
C ALA A 293 -19.06 1.29 0.01
N ILE A 294 -18.58 2.44 0.49
CA ILE A 294 -18.20 3.59 -0.33
C ILE A 294 -16.70 3.47 -0.60
N GLU A 295 -16.27 3.56 -1.86
CA GLU A 295 -14.87 3.73 -2.24
C GLU A 295 -14.61 5.10 -2.85
N LYS A 296 -13.34 5.51 -2.81
CA LYS A 296 -12.83 6.72 -3.46
C LYS A 296 -12.00 6.33 -4.68
N ASP A 297 -12.30 6.92 -5.82
CA ASP A 297 -11.54 6.72 -7.06
C ASP A 297 -10.22 7.55 -7.06
N HIS A 298 -9.48 7.48 -8.16
CA HIS A 298 -8.21 8.21 -8.31
C HIS A 298 -8.41 9.73 -8.43
N SER A 299 -9.56 10.18 -8.93
CA SER A 299 -9.94 11.59 -9.07
C SER A 299 -10.48 12.20 -7.78
N GLY A 300 -10.85 11.36 -6.80
CA GLY A 300 -11.49 11.79 -5.55
C GLY A 300 -13.02 11.66 -5.57
N GLY A 301 -13.60 11.16 -6.66
CA GLY A 301 -15.01 10.80 -6.74
C GLY A 301 -15.32 9.59 -5.86
N TYR A 302 -16.60 9.48 -5.46
CA TYR A 302 -17.09 8.39 -4.63
C TYR A 302 -18.02 7.48 -5.40
N PHE A 303 -17.93 6.17 -5.16
CA PHE A 303 -18.83 5.18 -5.74
C PHE A 303 -19.13 4.06 -4.75
N LEU A 304 -20.23 3.36 -4.98
CA LEU A 304 -20.58 2.18 -4.20
C LEU A 304 -19.88 0.93 -4.73
N THR A 305 -19.41 0.11 -3.80
CA THR A 305 -18.89 -1.21 -4.08
C THR A 305 -19.48 -2.23 -3.11
N TYR A 306 -19.53 -3.47 -3.55
CA TYR A 306 -20.28 -4.52 -2.89
C TYR A 306 -19.38 -5.70 -2.58
N PHE A 307 -19.57 -6.31 -1.43
CA PHE A 307 -18.81 -7.48 -0.99
C PHE A 307 -19.75 -8.66 -0.77
N ILE A 308 -19.56 -9.71 -1.56
CA ILE A 308 -20.35 -10.94 -1.53
C ILE A 308 -19.47 -12.05 -0.99
N ARG A 309 -19.84 -12.59 0.17
CA ARG A 309 -19.10 -13.68 0.79
C ARG A 309 -19.78 -15.00 0.51
N HIS A 310 -19.17 -15.78 -0.38
CA HIS A 310 -19.65 -17.10 -0.80
C HIS A 310 -19.15 -18.24 0.08
N SER A 311 -18.14 -17.99 0.94
CA SER A 311 -17.67 -18.91 1.99
C SER A 311 -16.63 -18.20 2.86
N SER A 312 -16.09 -18.88 3.88
CA SER A 312 -15.05 -18.35 4.77
C SER A 312 -13.76 -17.94 4.04
N LYS A 313 -13.50 -18.46 2.83
CA LYS A 313 -12.31 -18.15 2.01
C LYS A 313 -12.67 -17.60 0.63
N LYS A 314 -13.94 -17.43 0.29
CA LYS A 314 -14.36 -16.91 -1.02
C LYS A 314 -15.13 -15.60 -0.83
N LEU A 315 -14.48 -14.51 -1.19
CA LEU A 315 -15.01 -13.16 -1.11
C LEU A 315 -14.85 -12.48 -2.46
N ASP A 316 -15.96 -12.06 -3.02
CA ASP A 316 -16.00 -11.31 -4.27
C ASP A 316 -16.31 -9.85 -3.97
N ASN A 317 -15.69 -8.96 -4.74
CA ASN A 317 -15.98 -7.55 -4.75
C ASN A 317 -16.61 -7.20 -6.09
N VAL A 318 -17.77 -6.57 -6.03
CA VAL A 318 -18.54 -6.20 -7.21
C VAL A 318 -18.60 -4.68 -7.31
N ILE A 319 -18.40 -4.19 -8.53
CA ILE A 319 -18.68 -2.81 -8.90
C ILE A 319 -19.74 -2.87 -9.99
N ILE A 320 -20.85 -2.15 -9.79
CA ILE A 320 -21.93 -2.04 -10.76
C ILE A 320 -21.67 -0.77 -11.56
N GLY A 321 -21.64 -0.88 -12.89
CA GLY A 321 -21.47 0.25 -13.80
C GLY A 321 -22.48 0.21 -14.94
N SER A 322 -22.42 1.21 -15.82
CA SER A 322 -23.33 1.31 -16.98
C SER A 322 -23.25 0.13 -17.95
N GLY A 323 -22.12 -0.57 -18.00
CA GLY A 323 -21.90 -1.77 -18.83
C GLY A 323 -22.14 -3.11 -18.13
N GLY A 324 -22.77 -3.12 -16.95
CA GLY A 324 -23.01 -4.32 -16.14
C GLY A 324 -22.10 -4.44 -14.92
N SER A 325 -22.08 -5.63 -14.32
CA SER A 325 -21.38 -5.90 -13.06
C SER A 325 -19.95 -6.40 -13.30
N LYS A 326 -18.96 -5.71 -12.72
CA LYS A 326 -17.56 -6.14 -12.70
C LYS A 326 -17.24 -6.86 -11.40
N VAL A 327 -16.77 -8.10 -11.49
CA VAL A 327 -16.40 -8.93 -10.33
C VAL A 327 -14.88 -9.02 -10.20
N ALA A 328 -14.36 -8.75 -9.01
CA ALA A 328 -12.98 -8.95 -8.62
C ALA A 328 -12.89 -9.87 -7.41
N LYS A 329 -12.26 -11.04 -7.57
CA LYS A 329 -11.99 -11.98 -6.48
C LYS A 329 -11.00 -11.35 -5.50
N LYS A 330 -11.30 -11.39 -4.20
CA LYS A 330 -10.38 -10.89 -3.16
C LYS A 330 -9.52 -12.00 -2.60
N ASP A 331 -8.33 -11.62 -2.15
CA ASP A 331 -7.37 -12.52 -1.51
C ASP A 331 -8.01 -13.17 -0.25
N PRO A 332 -8.07 -14.51 -0.17
CA PRO A 332 -8.58 -15.24 0.99
C PRO A 332 -7.78 -14.99 2.28
N PHE A 333 -6.60 -14.37 2.19
CA PHE A 333 -5.78 -13.98 3.33
C PHE A 333 -5.62 -12.46 3.45
N GLY A 334 -6.31 -11.68 2.62
CA GLY A 334 -6.22 -10.23 2.61
C GLY A 334 -6.89 -9.55 3.81
N ILE A 335 -6.55 -8.27 4.03
CA ILE A 335 -7.16 -7.45 5.10
C ILE A 335 -8.69 -7.38 4.96
N THR A 336 -9.22 -7.30 3.74
CA THR A 336 -10.65 -7.20 3.47
C THR A 336 -11.45 -8.35 4.04
N LEU A 337 -10.94 -9.59 3.98
CA LEU A 337 -11.64 -10.72 4.59
C LEU A 337 -11.68 -10.61 6.12
N THR A 338 -10.62 -10.09 6.74
CA THR A 338 -10.61 -9.89 8.20
C THR A 338 -11.52 -8.74 8.63
N GLU A 339 -11.64 -7.68 7.83
CA GLU A 339 -12.64 -6.62 8.02
C GLU A 339 -14.04 -7.21 7.92
N MET A 340 -14.32 -8.01 6.90
CA MET A 340 -15.58 -8.74 6.72
C MET A 340 -15.96 -9.61 7.93
N ASN A 341 -15.00 -10.39 8.46
CA ASN A 341 -15.21 -11.20 9.67
C ASN A 341 -15.50 -10.34 10.92
N HIS A 342 -14.94 -9.13 10.98
CA HIS A 342 -15.22 -8.18 12.05
C HIS A 342 -16.61 -7.57 11.90
N LEU A 343 -16.98 -7.16 10.68
CA LEU A 343 -18.30 -6.59 10.38
C LEU A 343 -19.43 -7.58 10.67
N ASP A 344 -19.21 -8.88 10.49
CA ASP A 344 -20.24 -9.87 10.84
C ASP A 344 -20.64 -9.87 12.29
N LYS A 345 -19.73 -9.48 13.18
CA LYS A 345 -19.98 -9.38 14.62
C LYS A 345 -20.60 -8.04 15.01
N VAL A 346 -20.53 -7.04 14.12
CA VAL A 346 -20.91 -5.65 14.40
C VAL A 346 -22.23 -5.28 13.74
N MET A 347 -22.48 -5.76 12.52
CA MET A 347 -23.67 -5.45 11.73
C MET A 347 -24.84 -6.35 12.12
N ASP A 348 -25.75 -5.79 12.91
CA ASP A 348 -27.09 -6.31 13.20
C ASP A 348 -28.15 -5.78 12.21
N GLY A 349 -29.43 -6.02 12.50
CA GLY A 349 -30.56 -5.60 11.68
C GLY A 349 -30.67 -4.09 11.42
N SER A 350 -30.06 -3.24 12.25
CA SER A 350 -30.09 -1.77 12.04
C SER A 350 -29.25 -1.32 10.83
N PHE A 351 -28.39 -2.20 10.33
CA PHE A 351 -27.53 -1.95 9.17
C PHE A 351 -28.10 -2.48 7.86
N VAL A 352 -29.32 -3.03 7.87
CA VAL A 352 -30.05 -3.37 6.64
C VAL A 352 -30.34 -2.07 5.89
N LEU A 353 -30.03 -2.07 4.60
CA LEU A 353 -30.42 -1.03 3.66
C LEU A 353 -31.65 -1.48 2.88
N SER A 354 -32.64 -0.60 2.72
CA SER A 354 -33.64 -0.77 1.67
C SER A 354 -33.07 -0.35 0.31
N LEU A 355 -33.70 -0.77 -0.78
CA LEU A 355 -33.36 -0.28 -2.13
C LEU A 355 -33.49 1.23 -2.25
N GLU A 356 -34.52 1.83 -1.62
CA GLU A 356 -34.69 3.29 -1.57
C GLU A 356 -33.50 3.98 -0.88
N GLN A 357 -33.10 3.51 0.30
CA GLN A 357 -31.92 4.05 1.00
C GLN A 357 -30.64 3.88 0.18
N HIS A 358 -30.50 2.76 -0.52
CA HIS A 358 -29.36 2.49 -1.39
C HIS A 358 -29.30 3.50 -2.54
N GLU A 359 -30.42 3.73 -3.24
CA GLU A 359 -30.50 4.73 -4.31
C GLU A 359 -30.23 6.16 -3.79
N GLU A 360 -30.73 6.50 -2.61
CA GLU A 360 -30.46 7.79 -1.98
C GLU A 360 -28.96 7.97 -1.71
N ILE A 361 -28.27 6.93 -1.22
CA ILE A 361 -26.82 6.97 -1.01
C ILE A 361 -26.11 7.17 -2.35
N GLU A 362 -26.46 6.43 -3.40
CA GLU A 362 -25.84 6.58 -4.72
C GLU A 362 -26.02 8.00 -5.28
N LYS A 363 -27.24 8.54 -5.20
CA LYS A 363 -27.55 9.94 -5.58
C LYS A 363 -26.75 10.94 -4.76
N LEU A 364 -26.55 10.71 -3.46
CA LEU A 364 -25.73 11.55 -2.60
C LEU A 364 -24.26 11.53 -3.05
N LEU A 365 -23.68 10.34 -3.27
CA LEU A 365 -22.27 10.19 -3.64
C LEU A 365 -21.94 10.87 -4.97
N SER A 366 -22.85 10.83 -5.96
CA SER A 366 -22.64 11.50 -7.26
C SER A 366 -22.47 13.03 -7.15
N LYS A 367 -22.90 13.62 -6.03
CA LYS A 367 -22.78 15.06 -5.74
C LYS A 367 -21.61 15.40 -4.82
N LEU A 368 -20.85 14.39 -4.39
CA LEU A 368 -19.69 14.56 -3.51
C LEU A 368 -18.40 14.46 -4.31
N SER A 369 -17.51 15.41 -4.07
CA SER A 369 -16.09 15.29 -4.42
C SER A 369 -15.25 15.47 -3.15
N HIS A 370 -14.09 14.82 -3.14
CA HIS A 370 -13.11 14.95 -2.06
C HIS A 370 -12.28 16.22 -2.19
#